data_AF-A0A1N6PX49-F1
#
_entry.id   AF-A0A1N6PX49-F1
#
_cell.length_a   1.000
_cell.length_b   1.000
_cell.length_c   1.000
_cell.angle_alpha   90.00
_cell.angle_beta   90.00
_cell.angle_gamma   90.00
#
_symmetry.space_group_name_H-M   'P 1'
#
loop_
_entity.id
_entity.type
_entity.pdbx_description
1 polymer ?
#
loop_
_entity_poly.entity_id
_entity_poly.type
_entity_poly.pdbx_seq_one_letter_code
_entity_poly.pdbx_strand_id
1 'polypeptide(L)' 'MTGIGKLLMLGGAVLFVLGVLVQFTKLGRLPGDIVIKKENATFYFPIVTSIVASVVLSILFYVIGKWK' A
#
# COMPACT_ATOMS: atom_id res chain seq x y z
N MET A 1 -23.80 -10.76 14.49
CA MET A 1 -23.44 -9.34 14.27
C MET A 1 -21.94 -9.09 14.03
N THR A 2 -21.11 -10.14 13.88
CA THR A 2 -19.64 -10.05 13.73
C THR A 2 -19.14 -9.95 12.28
N GLY A 3 -20.02 -10.12 11.27
CA GLY A 3 -19.64 -10.10 9.85
C GLY A 3 -19.58 -8.70 9.22
N ILE A 4 -20.47 -7.77 9.64
CA ILE A 4 -20.55 -6.43 9.04
C ILE A 4 -19.33 -5.58 9.39
N GLY A 5 -18.83 -5.66 10.64
CA GLY A 5 -17.62 -4.96 11.05
C GLY A 5 -16.37 -5.40 10.27
N LYS A 6 -16.23 -6.70 10.00
CA LYS A 6 -15.19 -7.24 9.11
C LYS A 6 -15.25 -6.65 7.71
N LEU A 7 -16.44 -6.67 7.13
CA LEU A 7 -16.68 -6.20 5.76
C LEU A 7 -16.35 -4.72 5.61
N LEU A 8 -16.72 -3.89 6.60
CA LEU A 8 -16.38 -2.46 6.62
C LEU A 8 -14.87 -2.23 6.76
N MET A 9 -14.18 -2.96 7.64
CA MET A 9 -12.72 -2.89 7.76
C MET A 9 -12.01 -3.31 6.47
N LEU A 10 -12.47 -4.39 5.83
CA LEU A 10 -11.91 -4.87 4.57
C LEU A 10 -12.15 -3.86 3.43
N GLY A 11 -13.36 -3.32 3.32
CA GLY A 11 -13.70 -2.28 2.34
C GLY A 11 -12.89 -1.00 2.53
N GLY A 12 -12.68 -0.57 3.77
CA GLY A 12 -11.80 0.57 4.09
C GLY A 12 -10.35 0.34 3.70
N ALA A 13 -9.81 -0.87 3.94
CA ALA A 13 -8.46 -1.23 3.53
C ALA A 13 -8.30 -1.23 1.99
N VAL A 14 -9.28 -1.78 1.26
CA VAL A 14 -9.27 -1.77 -0.21
C VAL A 14 -9.32 -0.34 -0.75
N LEU A 15 -10.21 0.51 -0.22
CA LEU A 15 -10.28 1.93 -0.60
C LEU A 15 -9.00 2.69 -0.29
N PHE A 16 -8.34 2.40 0.83
CA PHE A 16 -7.06 3.01 1.18
C PHE A 16 -5.97 2.64 0.18
N VAL A 17 -5.85 1.37 -0.19
CA VAL A 17 -4.89 0.89 -1.21
C VAL A 17 -5.19 1.52 -2.58
N LEU A 18 -6.46 1.59 -2.99
CA LEU A 18 -6.85 2.26 -4.23
C LEU A 18 -6.55 3.76 -4.21
N GLY A 19 -6.80 4.44 -3.10
CA GLY A 19 -6.48 5.87 -2.92
C GLY A 19 -4.97 6.13 -3.00
N VAL A 20 -4.16 5.28 -2.37
CA VAL A 20 -2.69 5.25 -2.49
C VAL A 20 -2.28 5.08 -3.95
N LEU A 21 -2.81 4.06 -4.65
CA LEU A 21 -2.49 3.83 -6.06
C LEU A 21 -2.87 5.01 -6.94
N VAL A 22 -4.03 5.62 -6.74
CA VAL A 22 -4.49 6.79 -7.52
C VAL A 22 -3.66 8.04 -7.23
N GLN A 23 -3.32 8.29 -5.96
CA GLN A 23 -2.48 9.42 -5.54
C GLN A 23 -1.09 9.30 -6.13
N PHE A 24 -0.54 8.08 -6.16
CA PHE A 24 0.82 7.82 -6.61
C PHE A 24 0.95 7.62 -8.13
N THR A 25 -0.14 7.32 -8.83
CA THR A 25 -0.16 7.24 -10.30
C THR A 25 -0.31 8.59 -10.99
N LYS A 26 -0.81 9.64 -10.31
CA LYS A 26 -1.16 10.89 -10.99
C LYS A 26 -0.01 11.86 -11.31
N LEU A 27 1.20 11.71 -10.77
CA LEU A 27 2.28 12.71 -10.99
C LEU A 27 3.71 12.14 -11.07
N GLY A 28 3.87 10.83 -11.26
CA GLY A 28 5.11 10.24 -11.76
C GLY A 28 6.33 10.25 -10.82
N ARG A 29 6.21 10.69 -9.57
CA ARG A 29 7.25 10.57 -8.53
C ARG A 29 6.62 10.47 -7.15
N LEU A 30 6.77 9.34 -6.47
CA LEU A 30 6.64 9.33 -5.02
C LEU A 30 7.80 10.15 -4.44
N PRO A 31 7.56 11.20 -3.63
CA PRO A 31 8.62 11.78 -2.82
C PRO A 31 9.08 10.71 -1.83
N GLY A 32 10.25 10.11 -2.08
CA GLY A 32 10.80 9.00 -1.30
C GLY A 32 11.14 7.74 -2.10
N ASP A 33 10.63 7.60 -3.34
CA ASP A 33 11.12 6.57 -4.25
C ASP A 33 12.45 7.02 -4.85
N ILE A 34 13.50 6.22 -4.66
CA ILE A 34 14.83 6.53 -5.17
C ILE A 34 14.79 6.29 -6.68
N VAL A 35 14.71 7.38 -7.44
CA VAL A 35 14.77 7.36 -8.91
C VAL A 35 16.12 7.89 -9.35
N ILE A 36 17.04 6.97 -9.66
CA ILE A 36 18.33 7.33 -10.22
C ILE A 36 18.17 7.31 -11.75
N LYS A 37 18.03 8.49 -12.35
CA LYS A 37 18.09 8.66 -13.81
C LYS A 37 19.53 8.93 -14.23
N LYS A 38 20.12 8.02 -14.98
CA LYS A 38 21.39 8.17 -15.71
C LYS A 38 21.09 8.20 -17.21
N GLU A 39 21.98 8.77 -18.03
CA GLU A 39 21.78 9.02 -19.47
C GLU A 39 21.18 7.86 -20.29
N ASN A 40 21.41 6.60 -19.90
CA ASN A 40 20.85 5.42 -20.57
C ASN A 40 20.10 4.43 -19.64
N ALA A 41 19.93 4.76 -18.35
CA ALA A 41 19.35 3.83 -17.38
C ALA A 41 18.54 4.56 -16.31
N THR A 42 17.33 4.07 -16.03
CA THR A 42 16.52 4.56 -14.91
C THR A 42 16.33 3.45 -13.90
N PHE A 43 16.88 3.63 -12.69
CA PHE A 43 16.66 2.72 -11.57
C PHE A 43 15.57 3.29 -10.66
N TYR A 44 14.45 2.58 -10.53
CA TYR A 44 13.35 2.92 -9.63
C TYR A 44 13.38 1.99 -8.42
N PHE A 45 13.50 2.56 -7.22
CA PHE A 45 13.43 1.80 -5.97
C PHE A 45 12.28 2.29 -5.09
N PRO A 46 11.15 1.58 -5.06
CA PRO A 46 9.92 2.06 -4.46
C PRO A 46 9.81 1.76 -2.96
N ILE A 47 10.69 2.39 -2.15
CA ILE A 47 10.81 2.14 -0.70
C ILE A 47 9.48 2.36 0.02
N VAL A 48 8.83 3.50 -0.26
CA VAL A 48 7.61 3.91 0.44
C VAL A 48 6.49 2.92 0.14
N THR A 49 6.40 2.47 -1.11
CA THR A 49 5.43 1.45 -1.54
C THR A 49 5.63 0.13 -0.81
N SER A 50 6.88 -0.33 -0.68
CA SER A 50 7.20 -1.57 0.04
C SER A 50 6.87 -1.50 1.53
N ILE A 51 7.13 -0.36 2.18
CA ILE A 51 6.78 -0.16 3.60
C ILE A 51 5.27 -0.17 3.79
N VAL A 52 4.52 0.57 2.97
CA VAL A 52 3.05 0.61 3.05
C VAL A 52 2.46 -0.78 2.82
N ALA A 53 2.93 -1.51 1.81
CA ALA A 53 2.49 -2.87 1.56
C ALA A 53 2.76 -3.79 2.76
N SER A 54 3.96 -3.70 3.37
CA SER A 54 4.32 -4.50 4.54
C SER A 54 3.42 -4.21 5.76
N VAL A 55 3.12 -2.93 6.05
CA VAL A 55 2.23 -2.54 7.14
C VAL A 55 0.81 -3.05 6.89
N VAL A 56 0.30 -2.91 5.67
CA VAL A 56 -1.03 -3.40 5.29
C VAL A 56 -1.13 -4.92 5.45
N LEU A 57 -0.16 -5.68 4.91
CA LEU A 57 -0.12 -7.14 5.08
C LEU A 57 0.00 -7.54 6.55
N SER A 58 0.79 -6.82 7.34
CA SER A 58 0.95 -7.09 8.77
C SER A 58 -0.36 -6.90 9.53
N ILE A 59 -1.11 -5.82 9.24
CA ILE A 59 -2.43 -5.57 9.83
C ILE A 59 -3.44 -6.64 9.38
N LEU A 60 -3.42 -7.04 8.10
CA LEU A 60 -4.24 -8.13 7.58
C LEU A 60 -3.98 -9.44 8.32
N PHE A 61 -2.71 -9.85 8.45
CA PHE A 61 -2.35 -11.06 9.18
C PHE A 61 -2.64 -10.96 10.68
N TYR A 62 -2.46 -9.78 11.29
CA TYR A 62 -2.83 -9.56 12.68
C TYR A 62 -4.34 -9.75 12.90
N VAL A 63 -5.17 -9.15 12.05
CA VAL A 63 -6.63 -9.22 12.15
C VAL A 63 -7.15 -10.62 11.83
N ILE A 64 -6.58 -11.32 10.83
CA ILE A 64 -6.94 -12.71 10.50
C ILE A 64 -6.48 -13.66 11.62
N GLY A 65 -5.25 -13.52 12.10
CA GLY A 65 -4.67 -14.37 13.13
C GLY A 65 -5.35 -14.23 14.49
N LYS A 66 -5.84 -13.02 14.81
CA LYS A 66 -6.62 -12.77 16.03
C LYS A 66 -8.07 -13.25 15.94
N TRP A 67 -8.54 -13.66 14.76
CA TRP A 67 -9.91 -14.15 14.56
C TRP A 67 -10.06 -15.67 14.63
N LYS A 68 -8.97 -16.38 14.93
CA LYS A 68 -8.98 -17.79 15.32
C LYS A 68 -8.93 -17.89 16.84
#